data_AF-A0A938AXB5-F1
#
_entry.id   AF-A0A938AXB5-F1
#
_cell.length_a   1.000
_cell.length_b   1.000
_cell.length_c   1.000
_cell.angle_alpha   90.00
_cell.angle_beta   90.00
_cell.angle_gamma   90.00
#
_symmetry.space_group_name_H-M   'P 1'
#
loop_
_entity.id
_entity.type
_entity.pdbx_description
1 polymer ?
#
loop_
_entity_poly.entity_id
_entity_poly.type
_entity_poly.pdbx_seq_one_letter_code
_entity_poly.pdbx_strand_id
1 'polypeptide(L)'
;MTEMDTKGLLYYSSTGQPYIKYYLDERPGVAAQSIWTDIPPISPTAKERLGYQTQKPLALLERIIKASSKEGNIVLDPFCGCGTAIVAAHELKR
;
A
#
# COMPACT_ATOMS: atom_id res chain seq x y z
N MET A 1 -0.51 -30.03 -16.69
CA MET A 1 0.34 -30.70 -15.67
C MET A 1 1.81 -30.68 -16.07
N THR A 2 2.13 -30.74 -17.37
CA THR A 2 3.49 -30.85 -17.94
C THR A 2 4.37 -29.60 -17.84
N GLU A 3 3.83 -28.40 -18.02
CA GLU A 3 4.70 -27.21 -18.17
C GLU A 3 5.32 -26.73 -16.85
N MET A 4 4.53 -26.66 -15.76
CA MET A 4 5.02 -26.23 -14.44
C MET A 4 5.93 -27.28 -13.79
N ASP A 5 5.70 -28.56 -14.08
CA ASP A 5 6.54 -29.66 -13.63
C ASP A 5 7.90 -29.61 -14.35
N THR A 6 7.90 -29.40 -15.67
CA THR A 6 9.13 -29.23 -16.48
C THR A 6 9.94 -28.01 -16.03
N LYS A 7 9.27 -26.94 -15.58
CA LYS A 7 9.91 -25.72 -15.05
C LYS A 7 10.35 -25.85 -13.58
N GLY A 8 10.13 -26.99 -12.92
CA GLY A 8 10.50 -27.21 -11.52
C GLY A 8 9.70 -26.37 -10.51
N LEU A 9 8.57 -25.79 -10.93
CA LEU A 9 7.72 -24.90 -10.12
C LEU A 9 6.76 -25.67 -9.21
N LEU A 10 6.81 -27.00 -9.20
CA LEU A 10 6.02 -27.84 -8.33
C LEU A 10 6.85 -28.36 -7.15
N TYR A 11 6.25 -28.34 -5.98
CA TYR A 11 6.71 -29.01 -4.77
C TYR A 11 5.69 -30.09 -4.41
N TYR A 12 6.15 -31.30 -4.14
CA TYR A 12 5.29 -32.41 -3.71
C TYR A 12 5.49 -32.64 -2.21
N SER A 13 4.40 -32.67 -1.44
CA SER A 13 4.46 -33.07 -0.04
C SER A 13 4.85 -34.54 0.12
N SER A 14 5.18 -34.96 1.34
CA SER A 14 5.41 -36.37 1.68
C SER A 14 4.21 -37.28 1.38
N THR A 15 3.00 -36.73 1.29
CA THR A 15 1.77 -37.44 0.92
C THR A 15 1.47 -37.42 -0.58
N GLY A 16 2.33 -36.80 -1.40
CA GLY A 16 2.19 -36.69 -2.86
C GLY A 16 1.31 -35.54 -3.33
N GLN A 17 0.82 -34.67 -2.44
CA GLN A 17 0.01 -33.52 -2.82
C GLN A 17 0.90 -32.45 -3.48
N PRO A 18 0.56 -31.97 -4.70
CA PRO A 18 1.33 -30.94 -5.37
C PRO A 18 0.99 -29.53 -4.85
N TYR A 19 2.02 -28.69 -4.74
CA TYR A 19 1.96 -27.27 -4.42
C TYR A 19 2.77 -26.47 -5.44
N ILE A 20 2.35 -25.23 -5.71
CA ILE A 20 3.08 -24.31 -6.57
C ILE A 20 4.14 -23.59 -5.74
N LYS A 21 5.39 -23.59 -6.20
CA LYS A 21 6.47 -22.76 -5.67
C LYS A 21 6.26 -21.33 -6.16
N TYR A 22 6.24 -20.39 -5.22
CA TYR A 22 6.24 -18.96 -5.52
C TYR A 22 7.58 -18.39 -5.06
N TYR A 23 8.36 -17.85 -5.98
CA TYR A 23 9.59 -17.11 -5.67
C TYR A 23 9.26 -15.64 -5.38
N LEU A 24 10.00 -15.06 -4.42
CA LEU A 24 9.70 -13.72 -3.90
C LEU A 24 9.94 -12.62 -4.94
N ASP A 25 10.92 -12.81 -5.81
CA ASP A 25 11.31 -11.91 -6.90
C ASP A 25 10.39 -11.99 -8.12
N GLU A 26 9.71 -13.13 -8.33
CA GLU A 26 8.81 -13.33 -9.47
C GLU A 26 7.38 -12.86 -9.22
N ARG A 27 6.98 -12.68 -7.95
CA ARG A 27 5.61 -12.31 -7.60
C ARG A 27 5.54 -10.88 -7.08
N PRO A 28 4.65 -10.02 -7.64
CA PRO A 28 4.47 -8.65 -7.16
C PRO A 28 3.82 -8.53 -5.77
N GLY A 29 3.74 -9.63 -5.01
CA GLY A 29 3.11 -9.69 -3.69
C GLY A 29 1.59 -9.87 -3.74
N VAL A 30 0.95 -9.57 -2.62
CA VAL A 30 -0.52 -9.57 -2.48
C VAL A 30 -1.03 -8.18 -2.86
N ALA A 31 -2.12 -8.13 -3.64
CA ALA A 31 -2.77 -6.87 -3.96
C ALA A 31 -3.21 -6.15 -2.67
N ALA A 32 -3.11 -4.81 -2.69
CA ALA A 32 -3.58 -4.00 -1.56
C ALA A 32 -5.07 -4.27 -1.29
N GLN A 33 -5.39 -4.61 -0.04
CA GLN A 33 -6.76 -4.86 0.39
C GLN A 33 -7.46 -3.54 0.73
N SER A 34 -8.77 -3.59 0.96
CA SER A 34 -9.56 -2.42 1.39
C SER A 34 -9.51 -2.16 2.90
N ILE A 35 -8.96 -3.09 3.69
CA ILE A 35 -8.77 -2.96 5.14
C ILE A 35 -7.28 -2.74 5.39
N TRP A 36 -6.92 -1.58 5.94
CA TRP A 36 -5.55 -1.22 6.27
C TRP A 36 -5.35 -1.23 7.78
N THR A 37 -4.51 -2.13 8.26
CA THR A 37 -4.15 -2.27 9.68
C THR A 37 -2.72 -1.83 9.97
N ASP A 38 -1.96 -1.46 8.92
CA ASP A 38 -0.54 -1.13 8.97
C ASP A 38 -0.25 0.37 9.10
N ILE A 39 -1.29 1.22 9.01
CA ILE A 39 -1.17 2.67 9.20
C ILE A 39 -1.89 3.07 10.49
N PRO A 40 -1.16 3.26 11.61
CA PRO A 40 -1.77 3.63 12.88
C PRO A 40 -2.21 5.10 12.90
N PRO A 41 -3.13 5.48 13.82
CA PRO A 41 -3.40 6.87 14.13
C PRO A 41 -2.15 7.63 14.61
N ILE A 42 -2.16 8.95 14.47
CA ILE A 42 -1.02 9.80 14.84
C ILE A 42 -0.82 9.79 16.37
N SER A 43 0.37 9.38 16.80
CA SER A 43 0.79 9.44 18.21
C SER A 43 0.87 10.90 18.72
N PRO A 44 0.61 11.17 20.01
CA PRO A 44 0.88 12.45 20.66
C PRO A 44 2.29 13.03 20.45
N THR A 45 3.29 12.17 20.30
CA THR A 45 4.70 12.55 20.14
C THR A 45 5.18 12.49 18.68
N ALA A 46 4.29 12.21 17.72
CA ALA A 46 4.67 12.08 16.33
C ALA A 46 5.19 13.41 15.76
N LYS A 47 6.29 13.37 15.00
CA LYS A 47 6.89 14.55 14.36
C LYS A 47 5.93 15.27 13.41
N GLU A 48 5.06 14.53 12.73
CA GLU A 48 4.07 15.10 11.81
C GLU A 48 2.92 15.83 12.53
N ARG A 49 2.77 15.67 13.85
CA ARG A 49 1.62 16.21 14.59
C ARG A 49 1.68 17.73 14.67
N LEU A 50 0.63 18.38 14.17
CA LEU A 50 0.46 19.84 14.19
C LEU A 50 -0.44 20.32 15.34
N GLY A 51 -1.06 19.39 16.08
CA GLY A 51 -2.02 19.69 17.13
C GLY A 51 -3.48 19.77 16.66
N TYR A 52 -3.75 19.53 15.38
CA TYR A 52 -5.11 19.49 14.84
C TYR A 52 -5.85 18.21 15.31
N GLN A 53 -7.04 18.36 15.88
CA GLN A 53 -7.72 17.30 16.65
C GLN A 53 -7.95 16.01 15.86
N THR A 54 -8.28 16.12 14.58
CA THR A 54 -8.63 14.98 13.71
C THR A 54 -7.62 14.77 12.58
N GLN A 55 -6.37 15.21 12.77
CA GLN A 55 -5.31 15.09 11.78
C GLN A 55 -5.16 13.64 11.31
N LYS A 56 -5.19 13.46 9.99
CA LYS A 56 -4.97 12.15 9.35
C LYS A 56 -3.47 11.92 9.16
N PRO A 57 -2.95 10.68 9.33
CA PRO A 57 -1.54 10.37 9.09
C PRO A 57 -1.15 10.65 7.64
N LEU A 58 0.05 11.21 7.42
CA LEU A 58 0.54 11.51 6.07
C LEU A 58 0.58 10.26 5.18
N ALA A 59 1.11 9.15 5.72
CA ALA A 59 1.21 7.87 5.01
C ALA A 59 -0.14 7.34 4.48
N LEU A 60 -1.25 7.65 5.17
CA LEU A 60 -2.59 7.28 4.71
C LEU A 60 -2.95 8.00 3.43
N LEU A 61 -2.73 9.31 3.40
CA LEU A 61 -3.09 10.16 2.26
C LEU A 61 -2.16 9.90 1.07
N GLU A 62 -0.87 9.67 1.32
CA GLU A 62 0.08 9.26 0.28
C GLU A 62 -0.35 7.96 -0.41
N ARG A 63 -0.78 6.95 0.37
CA ARG A 63 -1.28 5.68 -0.18
C ARG A 63 -2.51 5.90 -1.05
N ILE A 64 -3.50 6.65 -0.57
CA ILE A 64 -4.75 6.92 -1.30
C ILE A 64 -4.45 7.64 -2.62
N ILE A 65 -3.67 8.73 -2.57
CA ILE A 65 -3.35 9.55 -3.74
C ILE A 65 -2.53 8.75 -4.75
N LYS A 66 -1.49 8.02 -4.30
CA LYS A 66 -0.65 7.19 -5.19
C LYS A 66 -1.44 6.08 -5.88
N ALA A 67 -2.41 5.48 -5.18
CA ALA A 67 -3.27 4.44 -5.76
C ALA A 67 -4.30 5.01 -6.76
N SER A 68 -4.70 6.27 -6.60
CA SER A 68 -5.84 6.86 -7.32
C SER A 68 -5.46 7.91 -8.37
N SER A 69 -4.17 8.25 -8.51
CA SER A 69 -3.71 9.35 -9.37
C SER A 69 -2.30 9.13 -9.93
N LYS A 70 -1.99 9.82 -11.03
CA LYS A 70 -0.65 9.95 -11.60
C LYS A 70 -0.05 11.33 -11.28
N GLU A 71 1.25 11.48 -11.48
CA GLU A 71 1.91 12.78 -11.37
C GLU A 71 1.24 13.81 -12.30
N GLY A 72 1.14 15.06 -11.83
CA GLY A 72 0.47 16.17 -12.49
C GLY A 72 -1.06 16.10 -12.52
N ASN A 73 -1.69 15.11 -11.87
CA ASN A 73 -3.14 15.09 -11.70
C ASN A 73 -3.57 16.01 -10.55
N ILE A 74 -4.71 16.68 -10.72
CA ILE A 74 -5.28 17.55 -9.69
C ILE A 74 -5.91 16.70 -8.58
N VAL A 75 -5.56 17.02 -7.33
CA VAL A 75 -6.19 16.47 -6.13
C VAL A 75 -7.05 17.56 -5.48
N LEU A 76 -8.34 17.25 -5.26
CA LEU A 76 -9.28 18.14 -4.57
C LEU A 76 -9.60 17.57 -3.18
N ASP A 77 -9.35 18.36 -2.15
CA ASP A 77 -9.83 18.10 -0.79
C ASP A 77 -10.57 19.35 -0.25
N PRO A 78 -11.92 19.37 -0.30
CA PRO A 78 -12.71 20.49 0.18
C PRO A 78 -12.88 20.49 1.71
N PHE A 79 -12.32 19.50 2.42
CA PHE A 79 -12.35 19.36 3.88
C PHE A 79 -10.93 19.23 4.44
N CYS A 80 -9.99 20.00 3.87
CA CYS A 80 -8.55 19.79 4.04
C CYS A 80 -8.03 19.89 5.49
N GLY A 81 -8.79 20.48 6.41
CA GLY A 81 -8.43 20.55 7.83
C GLY A 81 -7.07 21.21 8.04
N CYS A 82 -6.07 20.43 8.47
CA CYS A 82 -4.68 20.89 8.63
C CYS A 82 -3.81 20.70 7.38
N GLY A 83 -4.40 20.30 6.25
CA GLY A 83 -3.72 20.23 4.95
C GLY A 83 -2.95 18.95 4.67
N THR A 84 -3.15 17.86 5.44
CA THR A 84 -2.40 16.60 5.21
C THR A 84 -2.49 16.12 3.75
N ALA A 85 -3.68 16.15 3.15
CA ALA A 85 -3.87 15.72 1.75
C ALA A 85 -3.12 16.63 0.76
N ILE A 86 -3.01 17.93 1.06
CA ILE A 86 -2.30 18.91 0.23
C ILE A 86 -0.79 18.63 0.28
N VAL A 87 -0.25 18.41 1.48
CA VAL A 87 1.17 18.05 1.65
C VAL A 87 1.46 16.74 0.92
N ALA A 88 0.64 15.71 1.11
CA ALA A 88 0.80 14.43 0.42
C ALA A 88 0.76 14.57 -1.11
N ALA A 89 -0.18 15.36 -1.65
CA ALA A 89 -0.27 15.61 -3.08
C ALA A 89 0.99 16.33 -3.61
N HIS A 90 1.43 17.37 -2.90
CA HIS A 90 2.61 18.15 -3.28
C HIS A 90 3.89 17.31 -3.32
N GLU A 91 4.17 16.52 -2.27
CA GLU A 91 5.33 15.63 -2.20
C GLU A 91 5.29 14.54 -3.30
N LEU A 92 4.07 14.11 -3.66
CA LEU A 92 3.84 13.20 -4.76
C LEU A 92 3.82 13.91 -6.12
N LYS A 93 4.01 15.23 -6.23
CA LYS A 93 3.96 15.99 -7.49
C LYS A 93 2.61 15.85 -8.21
N ARG A 94 1.53 16.00 -7.44
CA ARG A 94 0.16 16.16 -7.91
C ARG A 94 -0.26 17.59 -7.63
#